data_AF-A0A9D4EML6-F1
#
_entry.id   AF-A0A9D4EML6-F1
#
_cell.length_a   1.000
_cell.length_b   1.000
_cell.length_c   1.000
_cell.angle_alpha   90.00
_cell.angle_beta   90.00
_cell.angle_gamma   90.00
#
_symmetry.space_group_name_H-M   'P 1'
#
loop_
_entity.id
_entity.type
_entity.pdbx_description
1 polymer ?
#
loop_
_entity_poly.entity_id
_entity_poly.type
_entity_poly.pdbx_seq_one_letter_code
_entity_poly.pdbx_strand_id
1 'polypeptide(L)' 'MDPELIQPWGVHVTPSGQVLVCGLSSLTVMQVDREGSKRLATLISNEDGVRSPISVCYNTNNFQILVGL' A
#
# COMPACT_ATOMS: atom_id res chain seq x y z
N MET A 1 0.48 12.46 -10.90
CA MET A 1 -0.49 11.49 -10.33
C MET A 1 -0.13 10.13 -10.90
N ASP A 2 0.00 9.12 -10.04
CA ASP A 2 0.14 7.73 -10.48
C ASP A 2 -1.22 7.24 -11.01
N PRO A 3 -1.33 6.84 -12.28
CA PRO A 3 -2.59 6.40 -12.87
C PRO A 3 -3.16 5.11 -12.25
N GLU A 4 -2.38 4.35 -11.47
CA GLU A 4 -2.82 3.08 -10.89
C GLU A 4 -3.32 3.19 -9.43
N LEU A 5 -3.07 4.30 -8.74
CA LEU A 5 -3.58 4.53 -7.38
C LEU A 5 -4.96 5.18 -7.43
N ILE A 6 -6.01 4.35 -7.39
CA ILE A 6 -7.40 4.82 -7.49
C ILE A 6 -8.06 4.76 -6.12
N GLN A 7 -8.59 5.90 -5.66
CA GLN A 7 -9.19 6.08 -4.33
C GLN A 7 -8.23 5.67 -3.20
N PRO A 8 -7.16 6.45 -2.95
CA PRO A 8 -6.27 6.18 -1.83
C PRO A 8 -7.03 6.25 -0.50
N TRP A 9 -6.86 5.25 0.37
CA TRP A 9 -7.61 5.16 1.63
C TRP A 9 -6.69 5.02 2.85
N GLY A 10 -6.04 3.87 2.98
CA GLY A 10 -5.05 3.61 4.03
C GLY A 10 -3.65 4.09 3.64
N VAL A 11 -2.90 4.61 4.61
CA VAL A 11 -1.49 4.96 4.43
C VAL A 11 -0.67 4.53 5.65
N HIS A 12 0.55 4.06 5.42
CA HIS A 12 1.50 3.73 6.48
C HIS A 12 2.93 4.07 6.05
N VAL A 13 3.71 4.64 6.97
CA VAL A 13 5.14 4.91 6.74
C VAL A 13 5.94 3.86 7.50
N THR A 14 6.76 3.08 6.80
CA THR A 14 7.63 2.08 7.41
C THR A 14 8.79 2.77 8.16
N PRO A 15 9.49 2.08 9.09
CA PRO A 15 10.67 2.66 9.74
C PRO A 15 11.82 3.04 8.80
N SER A 16 11.89 2.43 7.61
CA SER A 16 12.87 2.78 6.57
C SER A 16 12.47 4.03 5.77
N GLY A 17 11.31 4.64 6.06
CA GLY A 17 10.81 5.83 5.37
C GLY A 17 10.12 5.53 4.04
N GLN A 18 9.79 4.27 3.75
CA GLN A 18 8.97 3.90 2.61
C GLN A 18 7.50 4.14 2.94
N VAL A 19 6.71 4.55 1.97
CA VAL A 19 5.29 4.83 2.16
C VAL A 19 4.47 3.74 1.49
N LEU A 20 3.55 3.15 2.24
CA LEU A 20 2.57 2.16 1.77
C LEU A 20 1.22 2.85 1.63
N VAL A 21 0.53 2.64 0.51
CA VAL A 21 -0.79 3.23 0.25
C VAL A 21 -1.76 2.17 -0.24
N CYS A 22 -2.95 2.10 0.36
CA CYS A 22 -4.05 1.29 -0.14
C CYS A 22 -4.78 2.04 -1.26
N GLY A 23 -4.88 1.44 -2.45
CA GLY A 23 -5.79 1.85 -3.49
C GLY A 23 -7.09 1.07 -3.38
N LEU A 24 -8.16 1.73 -2.89
CA LEU A 24 -9.44 1.06 -2.63
C LEU A 24 -10.09 0.56 -3.91
N SER A 25 -10.12 1.38 -4.96
CA SER A 25 -10.72 1.01 -6.25
C SER A 25 -9.75 0.24 -7.15
N SER A 26 -8.45 0.44 -6.98
CA SER A 26 -7.44 -0.33 -7.73
C SER A 26 -7.12 -1.68 -7.08
N LEU A 27 -7.73 -2.00 -5.92
CA LEU A 27 -7.58 -3.27 -5.21
C LEU A 27 -6.11 -3.62 -4.91
N THR A 28 -5.31 -2.62 -4.55
CA THR A 28 -3.86 -2.77 -4.40
C THR A 28 -3.35 -2.15 -3.11
N VAL A 29 -2.22 -2.65 -2.65
CA VAL A 29 -1.33 -1.94 -1.73
C VAL A 29 -0.04 -1.63 -2.47
N MET A 30 0.26 -0.35 -2.61
CA MET A 30 1.41 0.14 -3.34
C MET A 30 2.47 0.65 -2.40
N GLN A 31 3.72 0.51 -2.81
CA GLN A 31 4.85 1.19 -2.25
C GLN A 31 5.15 2.43 -3.09
N VAL A 32 5.30 3.57 -2.42
CA VAL A 32 5.75 4.82 -3.03
C VAL A 32 7.01 5.33 -2.33
N ASP A 33 7.73 6.23 -3.00
CA ASP A 33 8.89 6.88 -2.44
C ASP A 33 8.54 7.71 -1.19
N ARG A 34 9.57 8.12 -0.46
CA ARG A 34 9.41 8.87 0.80
C ARG A 34 8.59 10.15 0.62
N GLU A 35 8.65 10.75 -0.55
CA GLU A 35 7.96 11.99 -0.90
C GLU A 35 6.53 11.74 -1.42
N GLY A 36 6.07 10.48 -1.46
CA GLY A 36 4.77 10.09 -2.02
C GLY A 36 4.58 10.44 -3.49
N SER A 37 5.67 10.74 -4.19
CA SER A 37 5.67 11.35 -5.52
C SER A 37 5.81 10.32 -6.63
N LYS A 38 6.52 9.21 -6.36
CA LYS A 38 6.71 8.12 -7.32
C LYS A 38 6.34 6.79 -6.70
N ARG A 39 5.61 5.98 -7.45
CA ARG A 39 5.49 4.56 -7.15
C ARG A 39 6.80 3.83 -7.37
N LEU A 40 7.05 2.90 -6.45
CA LEU A 40 8.19 2.00 -6.47
C LEU A 40 7.74 0.58 -6.85
N ALA A 41 6.63 0.09 -6.29
CA ALA A 41 6.12 -1.25 -6.55
C ALA A 41 4.64 -1.39 -6.19
N THR A 42 3.96 -2.38 -6.79
CA THR A 42 2.74 -2.96 -6.22
C THR A 42 3.15 -4.15 -5.37
N LEU A 43 2.79 -4.14 -4.09
CA LEU A 43 3.20 -5.18 -3.14
C LEU A 43 2.11 -6.23 -2.94
N ILE A 44 0.85 -5.81 -3.02
CA ILE A 44 -0.32 -6.67 -2.87
C ILE A 44 -1.36 -6.21 -3.90
N SER A 45 -2.06 -7.17 -4.50
CA SER A 45 -3.05 -6.96 -5.54
C SER A 45 -4.30 -7.82 -5.32
N ASN A 46 -5.28 -7.69 -6.21
CA ASN A 46 -6.45 -8.56 -6.24
C ASN A 46 -6.09 -10.04 -6.52
N GLU A 47 -4.95 -10.32 -7.16
CA GLU A 47 -4.48 -11.70 -7.37
C GLU A 47 -4.07 -12.37 -6.06
N ASP A 48 -3.67 -11.57 -5.06
CA ASP A 48 -3.35 -12.02 -3.70
C ASP A 48 -4.60 -12.12 -2.80
N GLY A 49 -5.79 -11.87 -3.36
CA GLY A 49 -7.09 -11.98 -2.66
C GLY A 49 -7.56 -10.72 -1.94
N VAL A 50 -6.88 -9.58 -2.09
CA VAL A 50 -7.31 -8.29 -1.52
C VAL A 50 -8.41 -7.67 -2.39
N ARG A 51 -9.57 -7.38 -1.79
CA ARG A 51 -10.75 -6.83 -2.51
C ARG A 51 -11.18 -5.44 -2.09
N SER A 52 -10.74 -4.96 -0.93
CA SER A 52 -11.08 -3.62 -0.42
C SER A 52 -10.04 -3.23 0.61
N PRO A 53 -8.80 -2.89 0.23
CA PRO A 53 -7.81 -2.51 1.21
C PRO A 53 -8.17 -1.15 1.82
N ILE A 54 -8.56 -1.13 3.10
CA ILE A 54 -8.97 0.08 3.84
C ILE A 54 -7.83 0.56 4.75
N SER A 55 -7.05 -0.38 5.31
CA SER A 55 -5.93 -0.04 6.19
C SER A 55 -4.72 -0.92 5.89
N VAL A 56 -3.53 -0.39 6.19
CA VAL A 56 -2.26 -1.10 6.01
C VAL A 56 -1.35 -0.84 7.21
N CYS A 57 -0.64 -1.87 7.64
CA CYS A 57 0.37 -1.79 8.69
C CYS A 57 1.59 -2.62 8.30
N TYR A 58 2.77 -2.16 8.73
CA TYR A 58 4.01 -2.89 8.55
C TYR A 58 4.46 -3.49 9.90
N ASN A 59 4.52 -4.81 9.97
CA ASN A 59 5.04 -5.51 11.15
C ASN A 59 6.57 -5.62 11.06
N THR A 60 7.27 -4.89 11.91
CA THR A 60 8.73 -4.84 11.94
C THR A 60 9.37 -6.11 12.47
N ASN A 61 8.65 -6.93 13.23
CA ASN A 61 9.21 -8.14 13.83
C ASN A 61 9.46 -9.25 12.80
N ASN A 62 8.65 -9.29 11.74
CA ASN A 62 8.70 -10.34 10.72
C ASN A 62 8.65 -9.80 9.29
N PHE A 63 8.78 -8.48 9.12
CA PHE A 63 8.78 -7.79 7.83
C PHE A 63 7.52 -8.01 6.99
N GLN A 64 6.37 -8.30 7.63
CA GLN A 64 5.10 -8.54 6.94
C GLN A 64 4.27 -7.27 6.79
N ILE A 65 3.47 -7.23 5.73
CA ILE A 65 2.42 -6.23 5.53
C ILE A 65 1.09 -6.85 5.96
N LEU A 66 0.39 -6.15 6.83
CA LEU A 66 -0.97 -6.48 7.25
C LEU A 66 -1.94 -5.53 6.56
N VAL A 67 -2.99 -6.08 5.96
CA VAL A 67 -4.02 -5.31 5.25
C VAL A 67 -5.36 -5.55 5.95
N GLY A 68 -6.00 -4.46 6.40
CA GLY A 68 -7.39 -4.50 6.86
C GLY A 68 -8.34 -4.25 5.70
N LEU A 69 -9.38 -5.08 5.62
CA LEU A 69 -10.41 -5.08 4.58
C LEU A 69 -11.71 -4.40 5.03
#